data_AF-A0A967H9A9-F1
#
_entry.id   AF-A0A967H9A9-F1
#
_cell.length_a   1.000
_cell.length_b   1.000
_cell.length_c   1.000
_cell.angle_alpha   90.00
_cell.angle_beta   90.00
_cell.angle_gamma   90.00
#
_symmetry.space_group_name_H-M   'P 1'
#
loop_
_entity.id
_entity.type
_entity.pdbx_description
1 polymer ?
#
loop_
_entity_poly.entity_id
_entity_poly.type
_entity_poly.pdbx_seq_one_letter_code
_entity_poly.pdbx_strand_id
1 'polypeptide(L)' 'GTVALELALLALGVGRGDEVIVSSRSFVASASAIVIRGAKPVFADIDPTSQNVTAENIAPL' A
#
# COMPACT_ATOMS: atom_id res chain seq x y z
N GLY A 1 -2.97 -13.27 6.57
CA GLY A 1 -2.21 -12.53 5.54
C GLY A 1 -3.09 -11.48 4.89
N THR A 2 -3.51 -11.67 3.64
CA THR A 2 -4.34 -10.70 2.89
C THR A 2 -5.59 -10.25 3.63
N VAL A 3 -6.37 -11.16 4.20
CA VAL A 3 -7.57 -10.82 5.00
C VAL A 3 -7.21 -9.99 6.24
N ALA A 4 -6.05 -10.21 6.85
CA ALA A 4 -5.62 -9.40 7.99
C ALA A 4 -5.23 -7.97 7.56
N LEU A 5 -4.58 -7.82 6.40
CA LEU A 5 -4.27 -6.51 5.82
C LEU A 5 -5.56 -5.76 5.43
N GLU A 6 -6.50 -6.44 4.78
CA GLU A 6 -7.80 -5.87 4.43
C GLU A 6 -8.61 -5.44 5.66
N LEU A 7 -8.64 -6.28 6.70
CA LEU A 7 -9.30 -5.96 7.96
C LEU A 7 -8.66 -4.77 8.68
N ALA A 8 -7.33 -4.64 8.63
CA ALA A 8 -6.63 -3.49 9.19
C ALA A 8 -7.00 -2.20 8.45
N LEU A 9 -7.05 -2.23 7.11
CA LEU A 9 -7.48 -1.09 6.30
C LEU A 9 -8.95 -0.71 6.59
N LEU A 10 -9.83 -1.71 6.72
CA LEU A 10 -11.22 -1.49 7.13
C LEU A 10 -11.30 -0.81 8.51
N ALA A 11 -10.52 -1.28 9.49
CA ALA A 11 -10.51 -0.72 10.84
C ALA A 11 -10.02 0.74 10.87
N LEU A 12 -9.15 1.12 9.93
CA LEU A 12 -8.68 2.49 9.72
C LEU A 12 -9.64 3.36 8.90
N GLY A 13 -10.78 2.80 8.47
CA GLY A 13 -11.77 3.53 7.67
C GLY A 13 -11.42 3.67 6.19
N VAL A 14 -10.39 2.97 5.70
CA VAL A 14 -9.93 3.06 4.31
C VAL A 14 -10.96 2.41 3.37
N GLY A 15 -11.31 3.15 2.32
CA GLY A 15 -12.26 2.70 1.32
C GLY A 15 -12.22 3.49 0.02
N ARG A 16 -13.38 3.57 -0.63
CA ARG A 16 -13.51 4.12 -1.98
C ARG A 16 -13.21 5.62 -1.98
N GLY A 17 -12.26 6.03 -2.83
CA GLY A 17 -11.80 7.42 -2.93
C GLY A 17 -10.49 7.69 -2.20
N ASP A 18 -10.07 6.78 -1.31
CA ASP A 18 -8.78 6.88 -0.64
C ASP A 18 -7.64 6.36 -1.51
N GLU A 19 -6.45 6.93 -1.29
CA GLU A 19 -5.20 6.46 -1.87
C GLU A 19 -4.32 5.87 -0.78
N VAL A 20 -3.67 4.75 -1.06
CA VAL A 20 -2.77 4.07 -0.12
C VAL A 20 -1.43 3.82 -0.80
N ILE A 21 -0.37 4.40 -0.26
CA ILE A 21 0.99 4.17 -0.74
C ILE A 21 1.39 2.73 -0.42
N VAL A 22 1.96 2.03 -1.41
CA VAL A 22 2.41 0.65 -1.26
C VAL A 22 3.71 0.43 -2.04
N SER A 23 4.59 -0.44 -1.53
CA SER A 23 5.83 -0.81 -2.22
C SER A 23 5.53 -1.48 -3.56
N SER A 24 6.24 -1.07 -4.62
CA SER A 24 6.27 -1.75 -5.92
C SER A 24 6.89 -3.15 -5.84
N ARG A 25 7.69 -3.42 -4.79
CA ARG A 25 8.34 -4.69 -4.54
C ARG A 25 7.78 -5.34 -3.27
N SER A 26 6.60 -5.95 -3.40
CA SER A 26 5.96 -6.74 -2.34
C SER A 26 5.21 -7.94 -2.93
N PHE A 27 4.75 -8.85 -2.08
CA PHE A 27 3.78 -9.86 -2.49
C PHE A 27 2.44 -9.20 -2.81
N VAL A 28 1.74 -9.73 -3.83
CA VAL A 28 0.49 -9.15 -4.39
C VAL A 28 -0.58 -8.86 -3.34
N ALA A 29 -0.59 -9.62 -2.24
CA ALA A 29 -1.48 -9.43 -1.10
C ALA A 29 -1.52 -7.99 -0.56
N SER A 30 -0.37 -7.27 -0.56
CA SER A 30 -0.31 -5.88 -0.11
C SER A 30 -1.20 -4.96 -0.95
N ALA A 31 -1.09 -5.04 -2.28
CA ALA A 31 -1.89 -4.23 -3.19
C ALA A 31 -3.35 -4.74 -3.28
N SER A 32 -3.55 -6.07 -3.28
CA SER A 32 -4.89 -6.65 -3.35
C SER A 32 -5.75 -6.26 -2.16
N ALA A 33 -5.20 -6.20 -0.94
CA ALA A 33 -5.95 -5.76 0.24
C ALA A 33 -6.51 -4.33 0.08
N ILE A 34 -5.72 -3.43 -0.52
CA ILE A 34 -6.15 -2.05 -0.83
C ILE A 34 -7.28 -2.05 -1.85
N VAL A 35 -7.13 -2.82 -2.93
CA VAL A 35 -8.13 -2.92 -4.02
C VAL A 35 -9.44 -3.55 -3.51
N ILE A 36 -9.39 -4.55 -2.64
CA ILE A 36 -10.58 -5.18 -2.04
C ILE A 36 -11.40 -4.17 -1.24
N ARG A 37 -10.75 -3.21 -0.55
CA ARG A 37 -11.44 -2.09 0.12
C ARG A 37 -12.06 -1.07 -0.84
N GLY A 38 -11.77 -1.15 -2.13
CA GLY A 38 -12.15 -0.17 -3.14
C GLY A 38 -11.27 1.07 -3.16
N ALA A 39 -10.16 1.08 -2.40
CA ALA A 39 -9.17 2.14 -2.40
C ALA A 39 -8.19 2.00 -3.57
N LYS A 40 -7.46 3.07 -3.90
CA LYS A 40 -6.47 3.09 -4.98
C LYS A 40 -5.06 2.89 -4.43
N PRO A 41 -4.35 1.81 -4.82
CA PRO A 41 -2.93 1.67 -4.51
C PRO A 41 -2.10 2.68 -5.31
N VAL A 42 -1.19 3.37 -4.63
CA VAL A 42 -0.19 4.27 -5.22
C VAL A 42 1.18 3.63 -5.02
N PHE A 43 1.83 3.21 -6.09
CA PHE A 43 3.11 2.51 -5.99
C PHE A 43 4.24 3.49 -5.76
N ALA A 44 4.97 3.29 -4.66
CA ALA A 44 6.23 3.97 -4.39
C ALA A 44 7.41 3.16 -4.93
N ASP A 45 8.43 3.87 -5.40
CA ASP A 45 9.70 3.26 -5.80
C ASP A 45 10.49 2.76 -4.57
N ILE A 46 11.50 1.94 -4.82
CA ILE A 46 12.31 1.30 -3.78
C ILE A 46 13.78 1.72 -3.87
N ASP A 47 14.46 1.67 -2.72
CA ASP A 47 15.91 1.72 -2.71
C ASP A 47 16.49 0.41 -3.30
N PRO A 48 17.38 0.47 -4.30
CA PRO A 48 17.89 -0.72 -4.98
C PRO A 48 18.78 -1.60 -4.10
N THR A 49 19.27 -1.11 -2.95
CA THR A 49 20.11 -1.90 -2.06
C THR A 49 19.29 -2.68 -1.04
N SER A 50 18.47 -1.98 -0.26
CA SER A 50 17.60 -2.52 0.80
C SER A 50 16.33 -3.15 0.25
N GLN A 51 15.93 -2.80 -0.97
CA GLN A 51 14.72 -3.25 -1.64
C GLN A 51 13.42 -2.80 -0.95
N ASN A 52 13.50 -1.78 -0.09
CA ASN A 52 12.39 -1.20 0.65
C ASN A 52 12.06 0.21 0.15
N VAL A 53 10.88 0.70 0.52
CA VAL A 53 10.53 2.12 0.36
C VAL A 53 11.37 2.99 1.30
N THR A 54 11.71 4.20 0.87
CA THR A 54 12.41 5.21 1.69
C THR A 54 11.48 6.36 2.04
N ALA A 55 11.91 7.22 2.98
CA ALA A 55 11.16 8.43 3.32
C ALA A 55 11.09 9.41 2.13
N GLU A 56 12.14 9.52 1.31
CA GLU A 56 12.09 10.36 0.11
C GLU A 56 11.06 9.86 -0.90
N ASN A 57 10.98 8.55 -1.12
CA ASN A 57 10.09 7.95 -2.13
C ASN A 57 8.60 8.03 -1.77
N ILE A 58 8.26 8.37 -0.52
CA ILE A 58 6.87 8.53 -0.05
C ILE A 58 6.55 9.97 0.39
N ALA A 59 7.46 10.91 0.17
CA ALA A 59 7.25 12.30 0.54
C ALA A 59 6.07 12.92 -0.26
N PRO A 60 5.29 13.83 0.34
CA PRO A 60 4.31 14.61 -0.39
C PRO A 60 4.97 15.41 -1.52
N LEU A 61 4.27 15.56 -2.64
CA LEU A 61 4.64 16.51 -3.70
C LEU A 61 4.50 17.96 -3.25
#